data_AF-A0A1Q5AN79-F1
#
_entry.id   AF-A0A1Q5AN79-F1
#
_cell.length_a   1.000
_cell.length_b   1.000
_cell.length_c   1.000
_cell.angle_alpha   90.00
_cell.angle_beta   90.00
_cell.angle_gamma   90.00
#
_symmetry.space_group_name_H-M   'P 1'
#
loop_
_entity.id
_entity.type
_entity.pdbx_description
1 polymer ?
#
loop_
_entity_poly.entity_id
_entity_poly.type
_entity_poly.pdbx_seq_one_letter_code
_entity_poly.pdbx_strand_id
1 'polypeptide(L)'
;MAEVATDQLQVWVDQDLCTGDGLCVQYAPEVFEFDLDGLAYVKGSDGELRLAPGARVDVPEHLRLEVIDSAKECPGECIHVVRAGDGVEMAGPDAED
;
A
#
# COMPACT_ATOMS: atom_id res chain seq x y z
N MET A 1 -23.90 -16.83 10.20
CA MET A 1 -23.65 -15.49 9.61
C MET A 1 -22.24 -15.59 9.06
N ALA A 2 -22.11 -15.80 7.75
CA ALA A 2 -20.80 -15.83 7.10
C ALA A 2 -20.52 -14.39 6.70
N GLU A 3 -19.94 -13.65 7.65
CA GLU A 3 -19.57 -12.26 7.46
C GLU A 3 -18.43 -12.22 6.43
N VAL A 4 -18.80 -11.77 5.23
CA VAL A 4 -18.00 -11.24 4.13
C VAL A 4 -16.59 -10.84 4.59
N ALA A 5 -15.66 -11.79 4.59
CA ALA A 5 -14.21 -11.56 4.67
C ALA A 5 -13.64 -11.04 3.34
N THR A 6 -14.47 -10.48 2.47
CA THR A 6 -14.20 -10.47 1.03
C THR A 6 -13.54 -9.22 0.48
N ASP A 7 -13.08 -8.26 1.29
CA ASP A 7 -12.31 -7.16 0.73
C ASP A 7 -11.35 -6.43 1.70
N GLN A 8 -10.90 -7.05 2.80
CA GLN A 8 -9.84 -6.40 3.59
C GLN A 8 -8.53 -6.44 2.81
N LEU A 9 -8.03 -5.27 2.42
CA LEU A 9 -6.76 -5.11 1.73
C LEU A 9 -5.71 -4.61 2.72
N GLN A 10 -4.51 -5.14 2.58
CA GLN A 10 -3.34 -4.63 3.27
C GLN A 10 -2.36 -4.10 2.25
N VAL A 11 -1.67 -3.03 2.61
CA VAL A 11 -0.66 -2.42 1.76
C VAL A 11 0.65 -2.26 2.49
N TRP A 12 1.74 -2.40 1.74
CA TRP A 12 3.09 -2.05 2.18
C TRP A 12 3.89 -1.51 0.99
N VAL A 13 4.99 -0.82 1.31
CA VAL A 13 5.95 -0.32 0.32
C VAL A 13 7.25 -1.08 0.48
N ASP A 14 7.84 -1.50 -0.62
CA ASP A 14 9.18 -2.06 -0.69
C ASP A 14 10.21 -0.91 -0.81
N GLN A 15 11.04 -0.75 0.22
CA GLN A 15 12.02 0.33 0.29
C GLN A 15 13.18 0.14 -0.71
N ASP A 16 13.48 -1.09 -1.14
CA ASP A 16 14.54 -1.38 -2.10
C ASP A 16 14.12 -1.01 -3.53
N LEU A 17 12.82 -1.07 -3.84
CA LEU A 17 12.26 -0.69 -5.14
C LEU A 17 11.80 0.78 -5.22
N CYS A 18 11.59 1.43 -4.08
CA CYS A 18 11.08 2.80 -4.05
C CYS A 18 12.10 3.80 -4.60
N THR A 19 11.70 4.54 -5.64
CA THR A 19 12.52 5.58 -6.28
C THR A 19 12.21 7.01 -5.82
N GLY A 20 11.22 7.17 -4.93
CA GLY A 20 10.83 8.48 -4.40
C GLY A 20 9.98 9.34 -5.33
N ASP A 21 9.25 8.75 -6.28
CA ASP A 21 8.45 9.47 -7.29
C ASP A 21 7.25 10.26 -6.70
N GLY A 22 6.66 9.74 -5.63
CA GLY A 22 5.65 10.47 -4.83
C GLY A 22 4.23 10.46 -5.37
N LEU A 23 3.93 9.66 -6.41
CA LEU A 23 2.55 9.43 -6.84
C LEU A 23 1.67 8.83 -5.75
N CYS A 24 2.19 7.89 -4.96
CA CYS A 24 1.44 7.26 -3.86
C CYS A 24 0.90 8.27 -2.85
N VAL A 25 1.70 9.25 -2.46
CA VAL A 25 1.30 10.32 -1.52
C VAL A 25 0.30 11.28 -2.18
N GLN A 26 0.35 11.46 -3.51
CA GLN A 26 -0.61 12.29 -4.23
C GLN A 26 -1.99 11.63 -4.35
N TYR A 27 -2.04 10.31 -4.60
CA TYR A 27 -3.28 9.55 -4.72
C TYR A 27 -3.91 9.22 -3.36
N ALA A 28 -3.12 8.78 -2.38
CA ALA A 28 -3.61 8.35 -1.06
C ALA A 28 -2.72 8.86 0.10
N PRO A 29 -2.72 10.17 0.41
CA PRO A 29 -1.91 10.78 1.48
C PRO A 29 -2.29 10.33 2.91
N GLU A 30 -3.46 9.72 3.06
CA GLU A 30 -3.89 9.13 4.33
C GLU A 30 -3.18 7.81 4.63
N VAL A 31 -2.75 7.09 3.58
CA VAL A 31 -2.12 5.77 3.67
C VAL A 31 -0.62 5.85 3.39
N PHE A 32 -0.16 6.80 2.57
CA PHE A 32 1.25 6.95 2.21
C PHE A 32 1.79 8.29 2.65
N GLU A 33 3.06 8.28 3.09
CA GLU A 33 3.78 9.48 3.49
C GLU A 33 5.28 9.27 3.33
N PHE A 34 6.01 10.36 3.07
CA PHE A 34 7.46 10.33 2.92
C PHE A 34 8.15 10.51 4.27
N ASP A 35 9.20 9.74 4.50
CA ASP A 35 10.16 10.01 5.57
C ASP A 35 11.29 10.95 5.09
N LEU A 36 12.18 11.32 6.00
CA LEU A 36 13.33 12.17 5.75
C LEU A 36 14.38 11.52 4.83
N ASP A 37 14.32 10.21 4.65
CA ASP A 37 15.17 9.46 3.71
C ASP A 37 14.72 9.59 2.23
N GLY A 38 13.53 10.13 1.97
CA GLY A 38 12.98 10.31 0.62
C GLY A 38 12.25 9.09 0.06
N LEU A 39 12.03 8.04 0.86
CA LEU A 39 11.23 6.87 0.54
C LEU A 39 9.83 6.99 1.11
N ALA A 40 8.87 6.39 0.41
CA ALA A 40 7.50 6.32 0.87
C ALA A 40 7.30 5.18 1.86
N TYR A 41 6.52 5.43 2.90
CA TYR A 41 6.10 4.47 3.90
C TYR A 41 4.58 4.45 4.04
N VAL A 42 4.07 3.36 4.60
CA VAL A 42 2.66 3.26 4.92
C VAL A 42 2.35 3.82 6.31
N LYS A 43 1.26 4.56 6.41
CA LYS A 43 0.73 5.17 7.62
C LYS A 43 -0.52 4.41 8.07
N GLY A 44 -0.52 3.97 9.33
CA GLY A 44 -1.68 3.29 9.89
C GLY A 44 -2.78 4.25 10.30
N SER A 45 -3.93 3.71 10.70
CA SER A 45 -5.09 4.52 11.16
C SER A 45 -4.81 5.31 12.45
N ASP A 46 -3.79 4.93 13.22
CA ASP A 46 -3.27 5.69 14.36
C ASP A 46 -2.42 6.91 13.96
N GLY A 47 -2.13 7.08 12.66
CA GLY A 47 -1.32 8.16 12.13
C GLY A 47 0.18 7.92 12.22
N GLU A 48 0.63 6.76 12.70
CA GLU A 48 2.06 6.42 12.79
C GLU A 48 2.56 5.71 11.53
N LEU A 49 3.72 6.15 11.05
CA LEU A 49 4.43 5.53 9.94
C LEU A 49 5.02 4.18 10.33
N ARG A 50 4.94 3.23 9.40
CA ARG A 50 5.56 1.92 9.53
C ARG A 50 6.91 1.92 8.83
N LEU A 51 7.94 2.22 9.61
CA LEU A 51 9.33 2.30 9.12
C LEU A 51 10.04 0.94 9.04
N ALA A 52 9.44 -0.11 9.59
CA ALA A 52 10.02 -1.45 9.51
C ALA A 52 9.82 -2.03 8.09
N PRO A 53 10.84 -2.70 7.51
CA PRO A 53 10.72 -3.26 6.18
C PRO A 53 9.61 -4.33 6.13
N GLY A 54 8.79 -4.27 5.09
CA GLY A 54 7.65 -5.19 4.91
C GLY A 54 6.48 -4.95 5.88
N ALA A 55 6.49 -3.86 6.65
CA ALA A 55 5.39 -3.55 7.55
C ALA A 55 4.12 -3.14 6.77
N ARG A 56 2.99 -3.70 7.19
CA ARG A 56 1.70 -3.58 6.49
C ARG A 56 0.70 -2.78 7.30
N VAL A 57 -0.18 -2.08 6.60
CA VAL A 57 -1.35 -1.42 7.19
C VAL A 57 -2.62 -1.88 6.49
N ASP A 58 -3.74 -1.83 7.20
CA ASP A 58 -5.05 -2.05 6.61
C ASP A 58 -5.44 -0.84 5.76
N VAL A 59 -6.01 -1.11 4.58
CA VAL A 59 -6.47 -0.07 3.66
C VAL A 59 -7.93 0.26 3.97
N PRO A 60 -8.24 1.53 4.31
CA PRO A 60 -9.60 1.96 4.53
C PRO A 60 -10.48 1.69 3.31
N GLU A 61 -11.73 1.25 3.54
CA GLU A 61 -12.70 0.90 2.48
C GLU A 61 -12.82 1.96 1.38
N HIS A 62 -12.78 3.22 1.77
CA HIS A 62 -12.94 4.35 0.86
C HIS A 62 -11.69 4.70 0.04
N LEU A 63 -10.51 4.18 0.40
CA LEU A 63 -9.23 4.44 -0.29
C LEU A 63 -8.70 3.23 -1.07
N ARG A 64 -9.44 2.11 -1.10
CA ARG A 64 -8.98 0.87 -1.73
C ARG A 64 -8.65 1.06 -3.21
N LEU A 65 -9.50 1.80 -3.94
CA LEU A 65 -9.26 2.09 -5.34
C LEU A 65 -8.03 2.98 -5.51
N GLU A 66 -7.94 4.09 -4.78
CA GLU A 66 -6.78 4.98 -4.82
C GLU A 66 -5.46 4.27 -4.49
N VAL A 67 -5.45 3.35 -3.51
CA VAL A 67 -4.26 2.55 -3.17
C VAL A 67 -3.90 1.54 -4.26
N ILE A 68 -4.89 0.91 -4.89
CA ILE A 68 -4.68 0.01 -6.03
C ILE A 68 -4.14 0.78 -7.25
N ASP A 69 -4.74 1.93 -7.59
CA ASP A 69 -4.27 2.79 -8.68
C ASP A 69 -2.86 3.33 -8.40
N SER A 70 -2.57 3.69 -7.14
CA SER A 70 -1.21 4.08 -6.72
C SER A 70 -0.20 3.00 -7.04
N ALA A 71 -0.52 1.73 -6.75
CA ALA A 71 0.36 0.61 -7.01
C ALA A 71 0.57 0.35 -8.51
N LYS A 72 -0.49 0.45 -9.31
CA LYS A 72 -0.43 0.26 -10.78
C LYS A 72 0.32 1.36 -11.51
N GLU A 73 0.18 2.59 -11.05
CA GLU A 73 0.82 3.76 -11.67
C GLU A 73 2.23 4.04 -11.09
N CYS A 74 2.66 3.29 -10.08
CA CYS A 74 3.98 3.48 -9.47
C CYS A 74 5.07 3.00 -10.44
N PRO A 75 5.95 3.89 -10.94
CA PRO A 75 6.97 3.51 -11.92
C PRO A 75 8.06 2.60 -11.35
N GLY A 76 8.24 2.60 -10.02
CA GLY A 76 9.16 1.71 -9.33
C GLY A 76 8.52 0.38 -8.93
N GLU A 77 7.22 0.19 -9.18
CA GLU A 77 6.46 -1.02 -8.80
C GLU A 77 6.70 -1.40 -7.33
N CYS A 78 6.88 -0.41 -6.45
CA CYS A 78 7.31 -0.61 -5.07
C CYS A 78 6.16 -0.76 -4.08
N ILE A 79 4.91 -0.76 -4.54
CA ILE A 79 3.72 -0.79 -3.68
C ILE A 79 3.03 -2.11 -3.88
N HIS A 80 2.83 -2.82 -2.77
CA HIS A 80 2.21 -4.14 -2.77
C HIS A 80 0.89 -4.08 -2.03
N VAL A 81 -0.19 -4.41 -2.74
CA VAL A 81 -1.55 -4.46 -2.22
C VAL A 81 -2.02 -5.89 -2.21
N VAL A 82 -2.21 -6.47 -1.02
CA VAL A 82 -2.58 -7.87 -0.85
C VAL A 82 -3.91 -8.01 -0.14
N ARG A 83 -4.67 -9.06 -0.47
CA ARG A 83 -5.87 -9.41 0.30
C ARG A 83 -5.46 -10.02 1.64
N ALA A 84 -5.99 -9.49 2.73
CA ALA A 84 -5.67 -9.93 4.10
C ALA A 84 -6.03 -11.41 4.36
N GLY A 85 -7.06 -11.93 3.69
CA GLY A 85 -7.57 -13.29 3.93
C GLY A 85 -6.70 -14.42 3.36
N ASP A 86 -6.09 -14.21 2.20
CA ASP A 86 -5.37 -15.25 1.45
C ASP A 86 -3.98 -14.80 0.95
N GLY A 87 -3.63 -13.51 1.14
CA GLY A 87 -2.32 -12.96 0.80
C GLY A 87 -2.11 -12.77 -0.70
N VAL A 88 -3.13 -12.98 -1.53
CA VAL A 88 -3.06 -12.77 -2.98
C VAL A 88 -2.81 -11.29 -3.26
N GLU A 89 -1.83 -11.02 -4.11
CA GLU A 89 -1.52 -9.66 -4.55
C GLU A 89 -2.56 -9.21 -5.58
N MET A 90 -3.24 -8.11 -5.25
CA MET A 90 -4.26 -7.47 -6.06
C MET A 90 -3.68 -6.38 -6.96
N ALA A 91 -2.58 -5.76 -6.52
CA ALA A 91 -1.81 -4.78 -7.27
C ALA A 91 -0.40 -4.69 -6.73
N GLY A 92 0.58 -4.61 -7.62
CA GLY A 92 2.00 -4.62 -7.29
C GLY A 92 2.80 -5.41 -8.32
N PRO A 93 4.11 -5.56 -8.11
CA PRO A 93 5.03 -6.21 -9.05
C PRO A 93 4.80 -7.73 -9.18
N ASP A 94 4.20 -8.36 -8.18
CA ASP A 94 3.91 -9.80 -8.14
C ASP A 94 2.42 -10.11 -8.47
N ALA A 95 1.60 -9.10 -8.76
CA ALA A 95 0.21 -9.28 -9.16
C ALA A 95 0.10 -9.90 -10.56
N GLU A 96 -0.71 -10.95 -10.71
CA GLU A 96 -0.99 -11.57 -12.02
C GLU A 96 -1.93 -10.66 -12.84
N ASP A 97 -1.54 -10.31 -14.07
CA ASP A 97 -2.30 -9.48 -15.05
C ASP A 97 -3.60 -10.16 -15.56
#